data_AF-A0AAV0RYV9-F1
#
_entry.id   AF-A0AAV0RYV9-F1
#
_cell.length_a   1.000
_cell.length_b   1.000
_cell.length_c   1.000
_cell.angle_alpha   90.00
_cell.angle_beta   90.00
_cell.angle_gamma   90.00
#
_symmetry.space_group_name_H-M   'P 1'
#
loop_
_entity.id
_entity.type
_entity.pdbx_description
1 polymer ?
#
loop_
_entity_poly.entity_id
_entity_poly.type
_entity_poly.pdbx_seq_one_letter_code
_entity_poly.pdbx_strand_id
1 'polypeptide(L)'
;MGITIISDRHAGIKHAVRGFPDEWGWTWRWCIRHFLANFQHKFGKKKDIRDQLWSAAVAHQPKKYEQKMKTIRQIHRAGAVWAEGQDLHM
;
A
#
# COMPACT_ATOMS: atom_id res chain seq x y z
N MET A 1 9.74 10.11 18.76
CA MET A 1 9.80 8.71 18.27
C MET A 1 8.37 8.18 18.28
N GLY A 2 7.91 7.58 17.19
CA GLY A 2 6.54 7.07 17.07
C GLY A 2 6.53 5.60 16.68
N ILE A 3 5.45 4.88 17.00
CA ILE A 3 5.29 3.46 16.66
C ILE A 3 4.65 3.33 15.28
N THR A 4 5.23 2.55 14.37
CA THR A 4 4.58 2.23 13.10
C THR A 4 4.09 0.79 13.10
N ILE A 5 2.78 0.61 13.00
CA ILE A 5 2.12 -0.70 12.94
C ILE A 5 1.94 -1.08 11.47
N ILE A 6 2.53 -2.20 11.06
CA ILE A 6 2.39 -2.74 9.70
C ILE A 6 1.61 -4.04 9.80
N SER A 7 0.44 -4.10 9.17
CA SER A 7 -0.45 -5.26 9.24
C SER A 7 -1.31 -5.40 7.99
N ASP A 8 -2.05 -6.49 7.84
CA ASP A 8 -3.06 -6.63 6.79
C ASP A 8 -4.26 -5.67 7.02
N ARG A 9 -5.07 -5.43 5.97
CA ARG A 9 -6.24 -4.55 5.99
C ARG A 9 -7.51 -5.22 6.55
N HIS A 10 -7.34 -6.12 7.52
CA HIS A 10 -8.47 -6.77 8.16
C HIS A 10 -9.22 -5.74 9.04
N ALA A 11 -10.55 -5.68 8.92
CA ALA A 11 -11.41 -4.75 9.66
C ALA A 11 -11.13 -4.73 11.18
N GLY A 12 -10.90 -5.90 11.79
CA GLY A 12 -10.58 -5.99 13.23
C GLY A 12 -9.29 -5.29 13.62
N ILE A 13 -8.29 -5.28 12.74
CA ILE A 13 -6.99 -4.64 12.99
C ILE A 13 -7.12 -3.12 12.89
N LYS A 14 -7.84 -2.62 11.88
CA LYS A 14 -8.10 -1.18 11.74
C LYS A 14 -8.85 -0.63 12.96
N HIS A 15 -9.75 -1.43 13.55
CA HIS A 15 -10.44 -1.05 14.78
C HIS A 15 -9.49 -1.07 15.99
N ALA A 16 -8.72 -2.15 16.18
CA ALA A 16 -7.78 -2.28 17.28
C ALA A 16 -6.72 -1.16 17.31
N VAL A 17 -6.19 -0.80 16.13
CA VAL A 17 -5.14 0.21 16.01
C VAL A 17 -5.66 1.62 16.36
N ARG A 18 -6.95 1.92 16.12
CA ARG A 18 -7.57 3.18 16.55
C ARG A 18 -7.74 3.31 18.07
N GLY A 19 -7.56 2.23 18.83
CA GLY A 19 -7.57 2.26 20.29
C GLY A 19 -6.24 2.67 20.91
N PHE A 20 -5.18 2.86 20.11
CA PHE A 20 -3.88 3.27 20.63
C PHE A 20 -3.90 4.77 21.01
N PRO A 21 -3.28 5.17 22.14
CA PRO A 21 -3.20 6.57 22.53
C PRO A 21 -2.42 7.43 21.53
N ASP A 22 -2.99 8.56 21.12
CA ASP A 22 -2.37 9.46 20.13
C ASP A 22 -1.01 10.03 20.61
N GLU A 23 -0.83 10.18 21.93
CA GLU A 23 0.44 10.60 22.55
C GLU A 23 1.62 9.67 22.24
N TRP A 24 1.38 8.44 21.78
CA TRP A 24 2.43 7.52 21.35
C TRP A 24 2.94 7.82 19.93
N GLY A 25 2.33 8.79 19.24
CA GLY A 25 2.71 9.19 17.88
C GLY A 25 2.66 8.01 16.92
N TRP A 26 1.63 7.17 17.03
CA TRP A 26 1.56 5.94 16.25
C TRP A 26 1.06 6.20 14.82
N THR A 27 1.49 5.35 13.90
CA THR A 27 0.98 5.31 12.52
C THR A 27 0.63 3.89 12.14
N TRP A 28 -0.34 3.72 11.24
CA TRP A 28 -0.72 2.42 10.71
C TRP A 28 -0.50 2.39 9.21
N ARG A 29 0.15 1.33 8.73
CA ARG A 29 0.43 1.12 7.31
C ARG A 29 -0.02 -0.28 6.91
N TRP A 30 -0.48 -0.38 5.67
CA TRP A 30 -0.82 -1.69 5.11
C TRP A 30 0.45 -2.46 4.76
N CYS A 31 0.49 -3.74 5.12
CA CYS A 31 1.58 -4.63 4.80
C CYS A 31 1.68 -4.83 3.28
N ILE A 32 2.79 -4.35 2.70
CA ILE A 32 3.04 -4.45 1.26
C ILE A 32 3.03 -5.90 0.74
N ARG A 33 3.39 -6.88 1.57
CA ARG A 33 3.34 -8.30 1.18
C ARG A 33 1.90 -8.75 0.90
N HIS A 34 0.97 -8.41 1.80
CA HIS A 34 -0.45 -8.72 1.62
C HIS A 34 -1.08 -7.87 0.52
N PHE A 35 -0.67 -6.60 0.39
CA PHE A 35 -1.06 -5.75 -0.73
C PHE A 35 -0.78 -6.43 -2.07
N LEU A 36 0.44 -6.91 -2.28
CA LEU A 36 0.85 -7.53 -3.53
C LEU A 36 0.20 -8.90 -3.75
N ALA A 37 0.03 -9.70 -2.69
CA ALA A 37 -0.70 -10.96 -2.77
C ALA A 37 -2.16 -10.73 -3.22
N ASN A 38 -2.85 -9.75 -2.62
CA ASN A 38 -4.22 -9.38 -3.00
C ASN A 38 -4.30 -8.85 -4.43
N PHE A 39 -3.30 -8.07 -4.86
CA PHE A 39 -3.19 -7.63 -6.25
C PHE A 39 -3.10 -8.82 -7.21
N GLN A 40 -2.19 -9.75 -6.94
CA GLN A 40 -1.98 -10.92 -7.80
C GLN A 40 -3.18 -11.87 -7.80
N HIS A 41 -3.87 -12.01 -6.67
CA HIS A 41 -5.11 -12.76 -6.58
C HIS A 41 -6.20 -12.13 -7.47
N LYS A 42 -6.30 -10.79 -7.51
CA LYS A 42 -7.34 -10.08 -8.27
C LYS A 42 -7.04 -9.96 -9.77
N PHE A 43 -5.79 -9.71 -10.15
CA PHE A 43 -5.41 -9.38 -11.54
C PHE A 43 -4.50 -10.42 -12.19
N GLY A 44 -4.23 -11.54 -11.52
CA GLY A 44 -3.32 -12.59 -11.97
C GLY A 44 -1.85 -12.29 -11.68
N LYS A 45 -0.97 -13.26 -11.97
CA LYS A 45 0.48 -13.19 -11.69
C LYS A 45 1.23 -12.29 -12.67
N LYS A 46 0.88 -11.01 -12.76
CA LYS A 46 1.57 -10.01 -13.59
C LYS A 46 2.80 -9.47 -12.86
N LYS A 47 3.93 -10.18 -12.97
CA LYS A 47 5.18 -9.90 -12.22
C LYS A 47 5.67 -8.46 -12.40
N ASP A 48 5.66 -7.94 -13.62
CA ASP A 48 6.18 -6.59 -13.90
C ASP A 48 5.39 -5.51 -13.17
N ILE A 49 4.05 -5.63 -13.13
CA ILE A 49 3.20 -4.67 -12.43
C ILE A 49 3.35 -4.81 -10.91
N ARG A 50 3.50 -6.05 -10.41
CA ARG A 50 3.78 -6.32 -8.99
C ARG A 50 5.08 -5.63 -8.54
N ASP A 51 6.14 -5.73 -9.34
CA ASP A 51 7.43 -5.15 -9.00
C ASP A 51 7.42 -3.62 -9.10
N GLN A 52 6.66 -3.05 -10.04
CA GLN A 52 6.39 -1.62 -10.09
C GLN A 52 5.59 -1.14 -8.86
N LEU A 53 4.56 -1.89 -8.45
CA LEU A 53 3.79 -1.61 -7.24
C LEU A 53 4.67 -1.68 -5.99
N TRP A 54 5.49 -2.72 -5.84
CA TRP A 54 6.49 -2.80 -4.77
C TRP A 54 7.39 -1.56 -4.76
N SER A 55 7.90 -1.17 -5.92
CA SER A 55 8.81 -0.04 -6.04
C SER A 55 8.14 1.30 -5.73
N ALA A 56 6.86 1.45 -6.05
CA ALA A 56 6.05 2.61 -5.65
C ALA A 56 5.89 2.62 -4.12
N ALA A 57 5.52 1.48 -3.57
CA ALA A 57 5.23 1.27 -2.17
C ALA A 57 6.42 1.59 -1.25
N VAL A 58 7.65 1.21 -1.64
CA VAL A 58 8.87 1.50 -0.86
C VAL A 58 9.52 2.85 -1.20
N ALA A 59 8.88 3.69 -2.02
CA ALA A 59 9.45 4.97 -2.41
C ALA A 59 9.46 5.94 -1.23
N HIS A 60 10.64 6.44 -0.88
CA HIS A 60 10.81 7.36 0.26
C HIS A 60 10.23 8.77 0.01
N GLN A 61 10.03 9.17 -1.25
CA GLN A 61 9.57 10.51 -1.61
C GLN A 61 8.20 10.45 -2.30
N PRO A 62 7.23 11.30 -1.90
CA PRO A 62 5.92 11.36 -2.55
C PRO A 62 5.99 11.54 -4.06
N LYS A 63 6.89 12.41 -4.54
CA LYS A 63 7.14 12.63 -5.97
C LYS A 63 7.58 11.36 -6.71
N LYS A 64 8.40 10.52 -6.07
CA LYS A 64 8.84 9.23 -6.66
C LYS A 64 7.70 8.22 -6.68
N TYR A 65 6.88 8.18 -5.63
CA TYR A 65 5.66 7.38 -5.60
C TYR A 65 4.71 7.77 -6.74
N GLU A 66 4.40 9.06 -6.88
CA GLU A 66 3.51 9.57 -7.92
C GLU A 66 4.00 9.26 -9.34
N GLN A 67 5.30 9.41 -9.58
CA GLN A 67 5.92 9.05 -10.86
C GLN A 67 5.73 7.56 -11.17
N LYS A 68 5.97 6.68 -10.19
CA LYS A 68 5.77 5.23 -10.37
C LYS A 68 4.31 4.88 -10.58
N MET A 69 3.40 5.48 -9.83
CA MET A 69 1.96 5.30 -10.01
C MET A 69 1.49 5.80 -11.38
N LYS A 70 2.06 6.90 -11.91
CA LYS A 70 1.80 7.36 -13.28
C LYS A 70 2.22 6.32 -14.32
N THR A 71 3.38 5.70 -14.17
CA THR A 71 3.83 4.59 -15.04
C THR A 71 2.89 3.39 -14.94
N ILE A 72 2.46 3.00 -13.73
CA ILE A 72 1.51 1.89 -13.54
C ILE A 72 0.16 2.20 -14.19
N ARG A 73 -0.33 3.44 -14.13
CA ARG A 73 -1.58 3.86 -14.81
C ARG A 73 -1.48 3.69 -16.33
N GLN A 74 -0.32 3.95 -16.93
CA GLN A 74 -0.09 3.78 -18.37
C GLN A 74 -0.05 2.31 -18.78
N ILE A 75 0.57 1.45 -17.96
CA ILE A 75 0.71 0.01 -18.27
C ILE A 75 -0.57 -0.76 -17.92
N HIS A 76 -1.21 -0.44 -16.80
CA HIS A 76 -2.32 -1.21 -16.25
C HIS A 76 -3.27 -0.36 -15.41
N ARG A 77 -4.08 0.46 -16.09
CA ARG A 77 -5.03 1.40 -15.49
C ARG A 77 -5.92 0.80 -14.40
N ALA A 78 -6.54 -0.36 -14.65
CA ALA A 78 -7.43 -1.00 -13.67
C ALA A 78 -6.72 -1.39 -12.37
N GLY A 79 -5.44 -1.80 -12.48
CA GLY A 79 -4.62 -2.14 -11.32
C GLY A 79 -4.17 -0.91 -10.54
N ALA A 80 -3.85 0.19 -11.24
CA ALA A 80 -3.53 1.47 -10.60
C ALA A 80 -4.73 2.01 -9.82
N VAL A 81 -5.92 2.05 -10.42
CA VAL A 81 -7.16 2.50 -9.75
C VAL A 81 -7.46 1.63 -8.54
N TRP A 82 -7.31 0.31 -8.67
CA TRP A 82 -7.50 -0.59 -7.53
C TRP A 82 -6.50 -0.32 -6.41
N ALA A 83 -5.21 -0.15 -6.74
CA ALA A 83 -4.14 0.14 -5.80
C ALA A 83 -4.37 1.44 -5.02
N GLU A 84 -4.80 2.50 -5.72
CA GLU A 84 -5.14 3.80 -5.13
C GLU A 84 -6.35 3.70 -4.18
N GLY A 85 -7.39 2.96 -4.58
CA GLY A 85 -8.54 2.69 -3.70
C GLY A 85 -8.20 1.86 -2.47
N GLN A 86 -7.02 1.23 -2.43
CA GLN A 86 -6.53 0.55 -1.23
C GLN A 86 -5.71 1.45 -0.29
N ASP A 87 -5.50 2.72 -0.64
CA ASP A 87 -4.68 3.66 0.14
C ASP A 87 -3.22 3.21 0.25
N LEU A 88 -2.56 3.00 -0.90
CA LEU A 88 -1.11 2.75 -0.99
C LEU A 88 -0.26 4.00 -0.63
N HIS A 89 -0.83 4.98 0.07
CA HIS A 89 -0.04 6.09 0.60
C HIS A 89 0.80 5.57 1.78
N MET A 90 2.09 5.34 1.51
CA MET A 90 3.13 5.10 2.51
C MET A 90 3.90 6.38 2.80
#